data_AF-A0A938ELT5-F1
#
_entry.id   AF-A0A938ELT5-F1
#
_cell.length_a   1.000
_cell.length_b   1.000
_cell.length_c   1.000
_cell.angle_alpha   90.00
_cell.angle_beta   90.00
_cell.angle_gamma   90.00
#
_symmetry.space_group_name_H-M   'P 1'
#
loop_
_entity.id
_entity.type
_entity.pdbx_description
1 polymer ?
#
loop_
_entity_poly.entity_id
_entity_poly.type
_entity_poly.pdbx_seq_one_letter_code
_entity_poly.pdbx_strand_id
1 'polypeptide(L)'
;MATRPGISLAPRVTPGTLSPMASTLPTTRASRGAGEEPPVRRSLLNHPMGLYYLLIGATLALLGLGLLMVLSASSVLSIRLHGSAYTLAQRQLLFAGIGIVLMIVATRLSVRTWRRLAWPALIVALALLVAVLVVGVEVSGQRNWIDIVGPFRLQPSEFAKIALILWSAD
;
A
#
# COMPACT_ATOMS: atom_id res chain seq x y z
N MET A 1 -55.07 59.76 60.67
CA MET A 1 -56.01 59.10 59.73
C MET A 1 -55.17 58.22 58.82
N ALA A 2 -55.33 56.92 58.65
CA ALA A 2 -55.89 55.82 59.43
C ALA A 2 -55.20 54.56 58.89
N THR A 3 -54.93 53.60 59.75
CA THR A 3 -54.25 52.32 59.48
C THR A 3 -55.19 51.25 58.88
N ARG A 4 -54.58 50.23 58.23
CA ARG A 4 -54.99 48.80 58.05
C ARG A 4 -55.94 48.42 56.90
N PRO A 5 -56.01 47.12 56.50
CA PRO A 5 -54.96 46.20 56.07
C PRO A 5 -55.43 45.35 54.83
N GLY A 6 -54.65 44.34 54.41
CA GLY A 6 -54.86 43.59 53.15
C GLY A 6 -55.91 42.48 53.17
N ILE A 7 -55.92 41.65 52.11
CA ILE A 7 -56.24 40.21 52.07
C ILE A 7 -55.86 39.63 50.68
N SER A 8 -55.22 38.45 50.75
CA SER A 8 -54.83 37.49 49.72
C SER A 8 -56.03 36.87 48.97
N LEU A 9 -55.81 36.33 47.76
CA LEU A 9 -56.34 35.01 47.29
C LEU A 9 -55.95 34.78 45.81
N ALA A 10 -55.08 33.79 45.57
CA ALA A 10 -54.99 33.06 44.30
C ALA A 10 -56.14 32.01 44.22
N PRO A 11 -56.31 31.16 43.19
CA PRO A 11 -55.73 31.08 41.84
C PRO A 11 -56.81 30.96 40.72
N ARG A 12 -56.45 31.10 39.44
CA ARG A 12 -57.28 30.55 38.35
C ARG A 12 -56.44 30.00 37.20
N VAL A 13 -56.23 28.69 37.25
CA VAL A 13 -55.94 27.88 36.06
C VAL A 13 -57.26 27.75 35.30
N THR A 14 -57.25 28.08 34.01
CA THR A 14 -58.36 27.84 33.07
C THR A 14 -57.76 27.31 31.76
N PRO A 15 -58.52 26.55 30.94
CA PRO A 15 -58.16 25.20 30.55
C PRO A 15 -57.80 25.13 29.05
N GLY A 16 -57.04 24.10 28.69
CA GLY A 16 -57.21 23.42 27.41
C GLY A 16 -56.95 24.23 26.14
N THR A 17 -55.72 24.15 25.64
CA THR A 17 -55.53 24.03 24.18
C THR A 17 -54.90 22.67 23.95
N LEU A 18 -55.74 21.71 23.55
CA LEU A 18 -55.33 20.38 23.12
C LEU A 18 -54.45 20.55 21.88
N SER A 19 -53.12 20.48 22.05
CA SER A 19 -52.23 20.26 20.91
C SER A 19 -52.49 18.85 20.37
N PRO A 20 -52.61 18.67 19.05
CA PRO A 20 -52.99 17.40 18.46
C PRO A 20 -51.94 16.35 18.79
N MET A 21 -52.40 15.19 19.23
CA MET A 21 -51.62 13.96 19.27
C MET A 21 -51.09 13.69 17.85
N ALA A 22 -49.88 14.16 17.57
CA ALA A 22 -49.10 13.71 16.44
C ALA A 22 -48.66 12.28 16.75
N SER A 23 -49.28 11.35 16.05
CA SER A 23 -48.94 9.94 15.96
C SER A 23 -47.52 9.74 15.45
N THR A 24 -46.51 9.84 16.32
CA THR A 24 -45.17 9.37 15.99
C THR A 24 -45.06 7.91 16.39
N LEU A 25 -45.43 7.04 15.45
CA LEU A 25 -45.15 5.61 15.50
C LEU A 25 -43.67 5.39 15.85
N PRO A 26 -43.34 4.45 16.75
CA PRO A 26 -41.96 4.03 16.91
C PRO A 26 -41.53 3.39 15.59
N THR A 27 -40.73 4.12 14.82
CA THR A 27 -40.01 3.53 13.69
C THR A 27 -38.96 2.61 14.29
N THR A 28 -39.32 1.33 14.43
CA THR A 28 -38.38 0.24 14.66
C THR A 28 -37.41 0.26 13.48
N ARG A 29 -36.33 1.04 13.59
CA ARG A 29 -35.18 0.91 12.72
C ARG A 29 -34.63 -0.47 13.00
N ALA A 30 -35.01 -1.41 12.13
CA ALA A 30 -34.27 -2.62 11.90
C ALA A 30 -32.79 -2.22 11.80
N SER A 31 -32.04 -2.54 12.86
CA SER A 31 -30.59 -2.57 12.88
C SER A 31 -30.16 -3.58 11.82
N ARG A 32 -30.10 -3.11 10.57
CA ARG A 32 -29.44 -3.79 9.46
C ARG A 32 -28.05 -4.12 9.95
N GLY A 33 -27.76 -5.43 10.01
CA GLY A 33 -26.44 -5.95 10.29
C GLY A 33 -25.43 -5.34 9.33
N ALA A 34 -24.76 -4.28 9.78
CA ALA A 34 -23.41 -4.00 9.32
C ALA A 34 -22.58 -5.15 9.89
N GLY A 35 -22.06 -6.02 9.01
CA GLY A 35 -21.21 -7.13 9.41
C GLY A 35 -20.15 -6.66 10.39
N GLU A 36 -20.28 -7.10 11.64
CA GLU A 36 -19.24 -6.94 12.64
C GLU A 36 -18.08 -7.82 12.19
N GLU A 37 -17.15 -7.24 11.42
CA GLU A 37 -15.87 -7.87 11.12
C GLU A 37 -15.26 -8.38 12.44
N PRO A 38 -14.85 -9.66 12.52
CA PRO A 38 -14.44 -10.26 13.78
C PRO A 38 -13.31 -9.45 14.43
N PRO A 39 -13.38 -9.19 15.75
CA PRO A 39 -12.45 -8.29 16.46
C PRO A 39 -10.98 -8.67 16.28
N VAL A 40 -10.71 -9.93 15.96
CA VAL A 40 -9.39 -10.49 15.65
C VAL A 40 -8.73 -9.80 14.45
N ARG A 41 -9.48 -9.50 13.38
CA ARG A 41 -8.90 -8.91 12.15
C ARG A 41 -8.42 -7.48 12.38
N ARG A 42 -9.17 -6.70 13.16
CA ARG A 42 -8.78 -5.34 13.56
C ARG A 42 -7.61 -5.35 14.54
N SER A 43 -7.57 -6.31 15.47
CA SER A 43 -6.48 -6.42 16.45
C SER A 43 -5.12 -6.74 15.82
N LEU A 44 -5.07 -7.65 14.84
CA LEU A 44 -3.82 -7.98 14.12
C LEU A 44 -3.30 -6.81 13.26
N LEU A 45 -4.19 -5.97 12.72
CA LEU A 45 -3.85 -4.76 11.96
C LEU A 45 -3.42 -3.59 12.86
N ASN A 46 -3.65 -3.66 14.17
CA ASN A 46 -3.38 -2.58 15.11
C ASN A 46 -2.01 -2.69 15.80
N HIS A 47 -1.22 -3.74 15.50
CA HIS A 47 0.16 -3.85 15.95
C HIS A 47 1.11 -3.34 14.86
N PRO A 48 1.68 -2.13 14.99
CA PRO A 48 2.55 -1.54 13.97
C PRO A 48 3.77 -2.42 13.67
N MET A 49 4.26 -3.15 14.68
CA MET A 49 5.36 -4.10 14.52
C MET A 49 4.91 -5.43 13.88
N GLY A 50 3.69 -5.89 14.17
CA GLY A 50 3.14 -7.12 13.61
C GLY A 50 2.95 -7.04 12.09
N LEU A 51 2.41 -5.91 11.61
CA LEU A 51 2.26 -5.64 10.18
C LEU A 51 3.61 -5.57 9.45
N TYR A 52 4.61 -4.94 10.06
CA TYR A 52 5.95 -4.87 9.49
C TYR A 52 6.55 -6.26 9.28
N TYR A 53 6.53 -7.12 10.31
CA TYR A 53 7.03 -8.50 10.19
C TYR A 53 6.18 -9.36 9.25
N LEU A 54 4.85 -9.13 9.20
CA LEU A 54 3.97 -9.83 8.28
C LEU A 54 4.30 -9.49 6.82
N LEU A 55 4.52 -8.21 6.49
CA LEU A 55 4.87 -7.79 5.13
C LEU A 55 6.22 -8.37 4.70
N ILE A 56 7.22 -8.35 5.58
CA ILE A 56 8.53 -8.95 5.29
C ILE A 56 8.39 -10.46 5.12
N GLY A 57 7.69 -11.15 6.03
CA GLY A 57 7.46 -12.58 5.98
C GLY A 57 6.74 -13.00 4.70
N ALA A 58 5.67 -12.29 4.34
CA ALA A 58 4.94 -12.52 3.10
C ALA A 58 5.82 -12.30 1.86
N THR A 59 6.59 -11.21 1.83
CA THR A 59 7.50 -10.90 0.71
C THR A 59 8.57 -11.98 0.55
N LEU A 60 9.19 -12.44 1.64
CA LEU A 60 10.20 -13.51 1.61
C LEU A 60 9.58 -14.86 1.22
N ALA A 61 8.36 -15.16 1.67
CA ALA A 61 7.64 -16.36 1.26
C ALA A 61 7.35 -16.34 -0.25
N LEU A 62 6.83 -15.23 -0.78
CA LEU A 62 6.58 -15.07 -2.22
C LEU A 62 7.88 -15.17 -3.03
N LEU A 63 8.97 -14.56 -2.56
CA LEU A 63 10.29 -14.66 -3.20
C LEU A 63 10.78 -16.11 -3.21
N GLY A 64 10.68 -16.82 -2.08
CA GLY A 64 11.07 -18.23 -1.97
C GLY A 64 10.26 -19.16 -2.88
N LEU A 65 8.95 -18.96 -2.95
CA LEU A 65 8.08 -19.68 -3.87
C LEU A 65 8.44 -19.38 -5.34
N GLY A 66 8.72 -18.13 -5.67
CA GLY A 66 9.18 -17.74 -7.01
C GLY A 66 10.53 -18.38 -7.39
N LEU A 67 11.48 -18.42 -6.45
CA LEU A 67 12.76 -19.11 -6.64
C LEU A 67 12.59 -20.62 -6.84
N LEU A 68 11.69 -21.25 -6.08
CA LEU A 68 11.36 -22.66 -6.23
C LEU A 68 10.76 -22.95 -7.61
N MET A 69 9.89 -22.05 -8.11
CA MET A 69 9.31 -22.17 -9.45
C MET A 69 10.36 -22.06 -10.56
N VAL A 70 11.28 -21.10 -10.46
CA VAL A 70 12.36 -20.94 -11.44
C VAL A 70 13.32 -22.13 -11.40
N LEU A 71 13.66 -22.63 -10.22
CA LEU A 71 14.50 -23.81 -10.07
C LEU A 71 13.82 -25.06 -10.67
N SER A 72 12.52 -25.22 -10.43
CA SER A 72 11.72 -26.32 -10.98
C SER A 72 11.72 -26.28 -12.52
N ALA A 73 11.38 -25.14 -13.11
CA ALA A 73 11.34 -24.98 -14.57
C ALA A 73 12.74 -25.11 -15.22
N SER A 74 13.79 -24.62 -14.55
CA SER A 74 15.17 -24.72 -15.04
C SER A 74 15.70 -26.16 -14.98
N SER A 75 15.27 -26.97 -13.99
CA SER A 75 15.71 -28.36 -13.84
C SER A 75 15.29 -29.24 -15.03
N VAL A 76 14.07 -29.04 -15.54
CA VAL A 76 13.53 -29.77 -16.70
C VAL A 76 14.20 -29.31 -18.00
N LEU A 77 14.52 -28.02 -18.10
CA LEU A 77 15.24 -27.46 -19.25
C LEU A 77 16.71 -27.95 -19.32
N SER A 78 17.31 -28.31 -18.18
CA SER A 78 18.69 -28.80 -18.09
C SER A 78 18.94 -30.13 -18.79
N ILE A 79 17.90 -30.95 -18.97
CA ILE A 79 18.01 -32.28 -19.59
C ILE A 79 18.01 -32.19 -21.12
N ARG A 80 17.47 -31.10 -21.70
CA ARG A 80 17.04 -31.09 -23.11
C ARG A 80 17.86 -30.20 -24.05
N LEU A 81 18.53 -29.15 -23.56
CA LEU A 81 19.08 -28.15 -24.46
C LEU A 81 20.59 -27.94 -24.29
N HIS A 82 21.08 -27.24 -23.28
CA HIS A 82 22.44 -26.68 -23.37
C HIS A 82 23.16 -26.75 -22.02
N GLY A 83 24.41 -27.24 -21.99
CA GLY A 83 25.30 -27.37 -20.82
C GLY A 83 25.61 -26.09 -20.02
N SER A 84 24.72 -25.10 -19.99
CA SER A 84 24.74 -23.89 -19.17
C SER A 84 23.36 -23.52 -18.57
N ALA A 85 22.48 -24.51 -18.33
CA ALA A 85 21.13 -24.33 -17.78
C ALA A 85 21.07 -23.69 -16.37
N TYR A 86 22.17 -23.73 -15.61
CA TYR A 86 22.25 -23.02 -14.33
C TYR A 86 22.30 -21.50 -14.49
N THR A 87 22.57 -20.96 -15.67
CA THR A 87 22.73 -19.51 -15.86
C THR A 87 21.46 -18.72 -15.54
N LEU A 88 20.27 -19.25 -15.86
CA LEU A 88 19.00 -18.56 -15.57
C LEU A 88 18.64 -18.64 -14.08
N ALA A 89 18.71 -19.82 -13.48
CA ALA A 89 18.45 -20.00 -12.05
C ALA A 89 19.49 -19.26 -11.18
N GLN A 90 20.77 -19.31 -11.56
CA GLN A 90 21.86 -18.58 -10.89
C GLN A 90 21.69 -17.07 -11.00
N ARG A 91 21.22 -16.55 -12.15
CA ARG A 91 20.87 -15.13 -12.28
C ARG A 91 19.69 -14.76 -11.41
N GLN A 92 18.65 -15.58 -11.36
CA GLN A 92 17.50 -15.33 -10.50
C GLN A 92 17.91 -15.29 -9.02
N LEU A 93 18.77 -16.21 -8.59
CA LEU A 93 19.38 -16.23 -7.26
C LEU A 93 20.21 -14.97 -6.99
N LEU A 94 21.03 -14.54 -7.95
CA LEU A 94 21.83 -13.33 -7.85
C LEU A 94 20.93 -12.08 -7.69
N PHE A 95 19.91 -11.93 -8.53
CA PHE A 95 18.96 -10.82 -8.45
C PHE A 95 18.14 -10.85 -7.16
N ALA A 96 17.74 -12.04 -6.69
CA ALA A 96 17.07 -12.20 -5.40
C ALA A 96 17.98 -11.77 -4.24
N GLY A 97 19.27 -12.16 -4.26
CA GLY A 97 20.25 -11.74 -3.27
C GLY A 97 20.45 -10.22 -3.26
N ILE A 98 20.64 -9.61 -4.43
CA ILE A 98 20.74 -8.15 -4.57
C ILE A 98 19.45 -7.48 -4.04
N GLY A 99 18.28 -8.01 -4.39
CA GLY A 99 16.99 -7.50 -3.93
C GLY A 99 16.83 -7.55 -2.42
N ILE A 100 17.25 -8.63 -1.75
CA ILE A 100 17.24 -8.75 -0.29
C ILE A 100 18.17 -7.71 0.34
N VAL A 101 19.38 -7.54 -0.18
CA VAL A 101 20.32 -6.52 0.31
C VAL A 101 19.71 -5.12 0.16
N LEU A 102 19.13 -4.81 -1.00
CA LEU A 102 18.45 -3.53 -1.24
C LEU A 102 17.25 -3.32 -0.31
N MET A 103 16.46 -4.36 -0.03
CA MET A 103 15.36 -4.31 0.94
C MET A 103 15.88 -3.99 2.35
N ILE A 104 16.95 -4.64 2.80
CA ILE A 104 17.56 -4.37 4.11
C ILE A 104 18.08 -2.93 4.16
N VAL A 105 18.79 -2.45 3.14
CA VAL A 105 19.25 -1.07 3.09
C VAL A 105 18.06 -0.11 3.11
N ALA A 106 17.03 -0.36 2.31
CA ALA A 106 15.86 0.49 2.20
C ALA A 106 15.08 0.63 3.51
N THR A 107 14.93 -0.46 4.26
CA THR A 107 14.27 -0.46 5.58
C THR A 107 15.07 0.27 6.65
N ARG A 108 16.39 0.42 6.47
CA ARG A 108 17.27 1.14 7.40
C ARG A 108 17.35 2.64 7.12
N LEU A 109 16.99 3.08 5.92
CA LEU A 109 17.04 4.48 5.52
C LEU A 109 15.87 5.27 6.13
N SER A 110 16.17 6.45 6.67
CA SER A 110 15.15 7.34 7.21
C SER A 110 14.25 7.92 6.11
N VAL A 111 12.99 8.20 6.44
CA VAL A 111 12.04 8.86 5.53
C VAL A 111 12.59 10.20 5.01
N ARG A 112 13.39 10.89 5.82
CA ARG A 112 14.01 12.18 5.46
C ARG A 112 15.06 12.02 4.36
N THR A 113 15.79 10.89 4.35
CA THR A 113 16.72 10.55 3.27
C THR A 113 15.98 10.25 1.97
N TRP A 114 14.89 9.48 2.07
CA TRP A 114 14.02 9.16 0.94
C TRP A 114 13.41 10.42 0.30
N ARG A 115 12.87 11.36 1.09
CA ARG A 115 12.36 12.64 0.58
C ARG A 115 13.42 13.48 -0.13
N ARG A 116 14.65 13.55 0.39
CA ARG A 116 15.76 14.26 -0.27
C ARG A 116 16.16 13.62 -1.60
N LEU A 117 16.00 12.30 -1.72
CA LEU A 117 16.34 11.56 -2.93
C LEU A 117 15.22 11.61 -3.99
N ALA A 118 14.01 12.05 -3.63
CA ALA A 118 12.84 12.07 -4.50
C ALA A 118 13.09 12.85 -5.80
N TRP A 119 13.51 14.11 -5.69
CA TRP A 119 13.80 14.98 -6.84
C TRP A 119 14.98 14.47 -7.69
N PRO A 120 16.15 14.14 -7.11
CA PRO A 120 17.24 13.54 -7.88
C PRO A 120 16.84 12.24 -8.58
N ALA A 121 16.10 11.35 -7.91
CA ALA A 121 15.64 10.09 -8.48
C ALA A 121 14.70 10.32 -9.68
N LEU A 122 13.80 11.31 -9.59
CA LEU A 122 12.90 11.67 -10.68
C LEU A 122 13.67 12.20 -11.89
N ILE A 123 14.61 13.12 -11.68
CA ILE A 123 15.43 13.68 -12.77
C ILE A 123 16.23 12.57 -13.46
N VAL A 124 16.87 11.68 -12.68
CA VAL A 124 17.62 10.54 -13.22
C VAL A 124 16.69 9.59 -13.98
N ALA A 125 15.51 9.29 -13.46
CA ALA A 125 14.55 8.42 -14.15
C ALA A 125 14.06 9.01 -15.47
N LEU A 126 13.75 10.32 -15.51
CA LEU A 126 13.38 11.00 -16.75
C LEU A 126 14.53 11.01 -17.75
N ALA A 127 15.76 11.27 -17.29
CA ALA A 127 16.95 11.21 -18.14
C ALA A 127 17.15 9.80 -18.73
N LEU A 128 16.94 8.74 -17.93
CA LEU A 128 17.03 7.36 -18.42
C LEU A 128 15.92 7.01 -19.42
N LEU A 129 14.70 7.54 -19.24
CA LEU A 129 13.60 7.39 -20.20
C LEU A 129 13.87 8.09 -21.53
N VAL A 130 14.53 9.25 -21.51
CA VAL A 130 14.98 9.90 -22.74
C VAL A 130 16.15 9.13 -23.35
N ALA A 131 17.09 8.66 -22.52
CA ALA A 131 18.26 7.92 -22.98
C ALA A 131 17.89 6.64 -23.73
N VAL A 132 16.89 5.89 -23.28
CA VAL A 132 16.47 4.64 -23.97
C VAL A 132 15.96 4.88 -25.39
N LEU A 133 15.55 6.10 -25.75
CA LEU A 133 15.19 6.41 -27.12
C LEU A 133 16.40 6.41 -28.07
N VAL A 134 17.60 6.67 -27.54
CA VAL A 134 18.85 6.75 -28.31
C VAL A 134 19.69 5.49 -28.17
N VAL A 135 19.85 4.99 -26.93
CA VAL A 135 20.69 3.83 -26.61
C VAL A 135 19.89 2.56 -26.33
N GLY A 136 18.58 2.58 -26.54
CA GLY A 136 17.72 1.42 -26.30
C GLY A 136 17.93 0.31 -27.32
N VAL A 137 18.00 -0.92 -26.83
CA VAL A 137 18.06 -2.12 -27.65
C VAL A 137 16.66 -2.65 -27.92
N GLU A 138 16.48 -3.19 -29.13
CA GLU A 138 15.22 -3.75 -29.56
C GLU A 138 15.11 -5.21 -29.14
N VAL A 139 14.16 -5.50 -28.26
CA VAL A 139 13.87 -6.87 -27.79
C VAL A 139 12.41 -7.16 -28.11
N SER A 140 12.17 -8.21 -28.89
CA SER A 140 10.82 -8.62 -29.29
C SER A 140 9.98 -7.50 -29.95
N GLY A 141 10.63 -6.62 -30.73
CA GLY A 141 9.99 -5.52 -31.45
C GLY A 141 9.74 -4.24 -30.63
N GLN A 142 10.26 -4.16 -29.39
CA GLN A 142 10.15 -2.97 -28.54
C GLN A 142 11.54 -2.47 -28.08
N ARG A 143 11.76 -1.16 -28.14
CA ARG A 143 12.98 -0.48 -27.65
C ARG A 143 12.75 0.15 -26.28
N ASN A 144 12.87 -0.67 -25.24
CA ASN A 144 12.66 -0.27 -23.85
C ASN A 144 13.75 -0.78 -22.89
N TRP A 145 14.78 -1.44 -23.41
CA TRP A 145 15.89 -1.97 -22.63
C TRP A 145 17.18 -1.22 -22.93
N ILE A 146 18.00 -1.01 -21.91
CA ILE A 146 19.37 -0.53 -22.05
C ILE A 146 20.29 -1.68 -21.62
N ASP A 147 21.18 -2.10 -22.51
CA ASP A 147 22.21 -3.10 -22.19
C ASP A 147 23.33 -2.41 -21.40
N ILE A 148 23.64 -2.92 -20.20
CA ILE A 148 24.68 -2.34 -19.33
C ILE A 148 26.00 -3.09 -19.53
N VAL A 149 26.09 -4.34 -19.05
CA VAL A 149 27.26 -5.21 -19.20
C VAL A 149 26.80 -6.66 -19.16
N GLY A 150 27.29 -7.47 -20.11
CA GLY A 150 26.99 -8.90 -20.18
C GLY A 150 25.48 -9.16 -20.30
N PRO A 151 24.90 -10.06 -19.50
CA PRO A 151 23.47 -10.37 -19.58
C PRO A 151 22.53 -9.39 -18.86
N PHE A 152 23.06 -8.34 -18.24
CA PHE A 152 22.27 -7.42 -17.45
C PHE A 152 21.66 -6.36 -18.36
N ARG A 153 20.33 -6.40 -18.46
CA ARG A 153 19.54 -5.36 -19.11
C ARG A 153 18.78 -4.57 -18.07
N LEU A 154 18.83 -3.25 -18.20
CA LEU A 154 18.09 -2.34 -17.34
C LEU A 154 16.90 -1.79 -18.09
N GLN A 155 15.75 -1.79 -17.44
CA GLN A 155 14.53 -1.20 -17.97
C GLN A 155 14.25 0.12 -17.25
N PRO A 156 14.44 1.28 -17.91
CA PRO A 156 14.28 2.59 -17.28
C PRO A 156 12.90 2.83 -16.65
N SER A 157 11.84 2.23 -17.21
CA SER A 157 10.49 2.36 -16.66
C SER A 157 10.33 1.78 -15.25
N GLU A 158 11.16 0.80 -14.86
CA GLU A 158 11.15 0.27 -13.49
C GLU A 158 11.64 1.32 -12.49
N PHE A 159 12.71 2.05 -12.83
CA PHE A 159 13.23 3.15 -12.03
C PHE A 159 12.26 4.33 -11.98
N ALA A 160 11.62 4.63 -13.11
CA ALA A 160 10.62 5.69 -13.18
C ALA A 160 9.41 5.46 -12.26
N LYS A 161 8.92 4.22 -12.13
CA LYS A 161 7.83 3.91 -11.21
C LYS A 161 8.20 4.24 -9.76
N ILE A 162 9.37 3.81 -9.30
CA ILE A 162 9.82 4.05 -7.93
C ILE A 162 10.06 5.55 -7.69
N ALA A 163 10.72 6.22 -8.63
CA ALA A 163 11.00 7.65 -8.55
C ALA A 163 9.70 8.49 -8.53
N LEU A 164 8.69 8.11 -9.32
CA LEU A 164 7.39 8.77 -9.34
C LEU A 164 6.64 8.60 -8.02
N ILE A 165 6.64 7.39 -7.44
CA ILE A 165 6.04 7.12 -6.12
C ILE A 165 6.73 7.97 -5.05
N LEU A 166 8.06 8.02 -5.08
CA LEU A 166 8.85 8.75 -4.10
C LEU A 166 8.63 10.26 -4.20
N TRP A 167 8.55 10.81 -5.42
CA TRP A 167 8.25 12.22 -5.66
C TRP A 167 6.81 12.58 -5.31
N SER A 168 5.84 11.73 -5.64
CA SER A 168 4.43 11.98 -5.30
C SER A 168 4.13 11.92 -3.80
N ALA A 169 5.05 11.35 -3.02
CA ALA A 169 4.95 11.24 -1.56
C ALA A 169 5.61 12.42 -0.81
N ASP A 170 6.30 13.34 -1.50
CA ASP A 170 6.97 14.51 -0.91
C ASP A 170 6.06 15.72 -0.74
#